data_AF-A0A091IQ83-F1
#
_entry.id   AF-A0A091IQ83-F1
#
_cell.length_a   1.000
_cell.length_b   1.000
_cell.length_c   1.000
_cell.angle_alpha   90.00
_cell.angle_beta   90.00
_cell.angle_gamma   90.00
#
_symmetry.space_group_name_H-M   'P 1'
#
loop_
_entity.id
_entity.type
_entity.pdbx_description
1 polymer ?
#
loop_
_entity_poly.entity_id
_entity_poly.type
_entity_poly.pdbx_seq_one_letter_code
_entity_poly.pdbx_strand_id
1 'polypeptide(L)'
;REAMRNYLKERGDQTVLILHAKVAQKSYGNEKRFFCPPPCVYLMGSGWKKKKEQMERDGCTEQESQPCAFIGIGNSDQEMQQLNLEGKNYCTAKTLYISDSDKRKHFMLSVKMFYGNSDDIGVFLSKRIKVISKPSKKKQSLKNADLCIASGTKVALFNRLRSQTVSTRYLHVEGGNFHASSQQWGAFYIHLLDDDESEGEEFTVRDGYIHYGQTVKLVCSVTGMALPRLIIRKVDKQTALLDADDPVSQLHKCAFYLKDTERMYLCLSQERIIQFQATPCPKEPNKEMINDGASWTIISTDKAEYTFYEGMGPVHAPVTPVPVVESLQLNGGGDVAMLELTGQNFTPNLRVWFGDVEAETMYRCAESMLCVVPDISAFREGWRWVRQPVQVPVTLVRNDGIIYSTSLTFTYTPEPGPRPHCSAAGAILRANSSLMASSETNTNSEGSYTNVSTNPTNVTSSTATVVS
;
A
#
# COMPACT_ATOMS: atom_id res chain seq x y z
N ARG A 1 28.83 5.91 -1.84
CA ARG A 1 28.40 6.66 -3.06
C ARG A 1 28.45 5.81 -4.34
N GLU A 2 29.57 5.14 -4.66
CA GLU A 2 29.64 4.32 -5.89
C GLU A 2 28.61 3.18 -5.93
N ALA A 3 28.48 2.41 -4.84
CA ALA A 3 27.46 1.37 -4.71
C ALA A 3 26.03 1.91 -4.95
N MET A 4 25.72 3.09 -4.42
CA MET A 4 24.43 3.76 -4.63
C MET A 4 24.23 4.12 -6.11
N ARG A 5 25.25 4.61 -6.82
CA ARG A 5 25.14 4.88 -8.26
C ARG A 5 24.87 3.63 -9.08
N ASN A 6 25.50 2.51 -8.72
CA ASN A 6 25.24 1.21 -9.38
C ASN A 6 23.80 0.75 -9.11
N TYR A 7 23.36 0.84 -7.86
CA TYR A 7 21.98 0.56 -7.47
C TYR A 7 20.97 1.41 -8.26
N LEU A 8 21.17 2.72 -8.34
CA LEU A 8 20.24 3.63 -9.04
C LEU A 8 20.14 3.36 -10.55
N LYS A 9 21.17 2.75 -11.16
CA LYS A 9 21.15 2.31 -12.56
C LYS A 9 20.42 0.98 -12.75
N GLU A 10 20.65 0.01 -11.87
CA GLU A 10 20.13 -1.36 -12.02
C GLU A 10 18.73 -1.56 -11.41
N ARG A 11 18.43 -0.92 -10.28
CA ARG A 11 17.20 -1.11 -9.48
C ARG A 11 16.86 -2.59 -9.26
N GLY A 12 17.88 -3.36 -8.85
CA GLY A 12 17.79 -4.81 -8.62
C GLY A 12 17.13 -5.18 -7.28
N ASP A 13 16.05 -4.50 -6.90
CA ASP A 13 15.41 -4.66 -5.59
C ASP A 13 14.75 -6.03 -5.38
N GLN A 14 14.66 -6.44 -4.12
CA GLN A 14 13.78 -7.51 -3.64
C GLN A 14 12.53 -6.88 -3.03
N THR A 15 11.37 -7.21 -3.58
CA THR A 15 10.09 -6.69 -3.09
C THR A 15 9.19 -7.81 -2.60
N VAL A 16 8.62 -7.63 -1.41
CA VAL A 16 7.56 -8.48 -0.82
C VAL A 16 6.25 -7.71 -0.85
N LEU A 17 5.25 -8.26 -1.52
CA LEU A 17 3.90 -7.69 -1.60
C LEU A 17 2.90 -8.62 -0.90
N ILE A 18 2.16 -8.09 0.07
CA ILE A 18 1.09 -8.77 0.77
C ILE A 18 -0.25 -8.15 0.34
N LEU A 19 -1.02 -8.88 -0.46
CA LEU A 19 -2.37 -8.50 -0.86
C LEU A 19 -3.40 -9.17 0.05
N HIS A 20 -4.35 -8.41 0.58
CA HIS A 20 -5.38 -8.93 1.48
C HIS A 20 -6.66 -8.10 1.47
N ALA A 21 -7.73 -8.64 2.04
CA ALA A 21 -8.96 -7.88 2.30
C ALA A 21 -8.79 -6.93 3.50
N LYS A 22 -9.49 -5.79 3.48
CA LYS A 22 -9.53 -4.84 4.61
C LYS A 22 -10.36 -5.32 5.80
N VAL A 23 -11.23 -6.31 5.58
CA VAL A 23 -12.06 -6.89 6.63
C VAL A 23 -11.99 -8.42 6.63
N ALA A 24 -12.18 -9.02 7.80
CA ALA A 24 -12.28 -10.46 7.96
C ALA A 24 -13.48 -10.84 8.82
N GLN A 25 -14.26 -11.82 8.35
CA GLN A 25 -15.40 -12.32 9.10
C GLN A 25 -14.94 -13.30 10.19
N LYS A 26 -15.38 -13.06 11.42
CA LYS A 26 -15.17 -13.94 12.57
C LYS A 26 -15.83 -15.31 12.37
N SER A 27 -15.09 -16.35 12.74
CA SER A 27 -15.57 -17.72 12.88
C SER A 27 -16.13 -17.95 14.28
N TYR A 28 -17.26 -18.65 14.41
CA TYR A 28 -17.91 -18.88 15.71
C TYR A 28 -17.91 -20.35 16.08
N GLY A 29 -17.51 -20.66 17.32
CA GLY A 29 -17.41 -22.05 17.79
C GLY A 29 -16.40 -22.84 16.96
N ASN A 30 -16.82 -23.99 16.43
CA ASN A 30 -15.94 -24.87 15.63
C ASN A 30 -16.00 -24.59 14.12
N GLU A 31 -16.85 -23.65 13.66
CA GLU A 31 -16.89 -23.26 12.24
C GLU A 31 -15.57 -22.61 11.83
N LYS A 32 -15.11 -22.82 10.59
CA LYS A 32 -13.94 -22.10 10.03
C LYS A 32 -14.38 -21.29 8.82
N ARG A 33 -14.48 -19.97 8.98
CA ARG A 33 -14.76 -19.01 7.91
C ARG A 33 -13.43 -18.49 7.39
N PHE A 34 -12.94 -19.11 6.32
CA PHE A 34 -11.70 -18.70 5.70
C PHE A 34 -11.79 -17.29 5.11
N PHE A 35 -10.68 -16.55 5.17
CA PHE A 35 -10.57 -15.22 4.58
C PHE A 35 -10.80 -15.30 3.07
N CYS A 36 -11.61 -14.37 2.55
CA CYS A 36 -12.02 -14.36 1.16
C CYS A 36 -12.09 -12.91 0.65
N PRO A 37 -11.28 -12.53 -0.36
CA PRO A 37 -10.27 -13.38 -1.02
C PRO A 37 -9.14 -13.82 -0.09
N PRO A 38 -8.45 -14.95 -0.39
CA PRO A 38 -7.34 -15.42 0.42
C PRO A 38 -6.18 -14.43 0.34
N PRO A 39 -5.51 -14.09 1.45
CA PRO A 39 -4.31 -13.28 1.40
C PRO A 39 -3.25 -13.91 0.49
N CYS A 40 -2.56 -13.08 -0.28
CA CYS A 40 -1.53 -13.50 -1.22
C CYS A 40 -0.22 -12.81 -0.92
N VAL A 41 0.89 -13.54 -1.02
CA VAL A 41 2.24 -13.01 -0.95
C VAL A 41 2.88 -13.14 -2.32
N TYR A 42 3.45 -12.05 -2.84
CA TYR A 42 4.21 -12.02 -4.10
C TYR A 42 5.65 -11.58 -3.82
N LEU A 43 6.58 -12.26 -4.49
CA LEU A 43 8.00 -11.91 -4.57
C LEU A 43 8.23 -11.22 -5.91
N MET A 44 8.49 -9.92 -5.87
CA MET A 44 8.63 -9.05 -7.03
C MET A 44 10.05 -8.51 -7.13
N GLY A 45 10.47 -8.12 -8.33
CA GLY A 45 11.80 -7.56 -8.58
C GLY A 45 12.84 -8.60 -8.96
N SER A 46 13.83 -8.18 -9.75
CA SER A 46 14.93 -9.03 -10.23
C SER A 46 15.91 -9.41 -9.12
N GLY A 47 15.87 -8.72 -7.97
CA GLY A 47 16.74 -8.96 -6.83
C GLY A 47 16.61 -10.37 -6.25
N TRP A 48 15.43 -10.98 -6.30
CA TRP A 48 15.23 -12.36 -5.82
C TRP A 48 16.05 -13.37 -6.64
N LYS A 49 16.08 -13.19 -7.97
CA LYS A 49 16.88 -14.01 -8.86
C LYS A 49 18.38 -13.77 -8.65
N LYS A 50 18.79 -12.50 -8.56
CA LYS A 50 20.19 -12.12 -8.28
C LYS A 50 20.70 -12.71 -6.96
N LYS A 51 19.84 -12.73 -5.93
CA LYS A 51 20.14 -13.31 -4.63
C LYS A 51 20.27 -14.83 -4.68
N LYS A 52 19.34 -15.52 -5.36
CA LYS A 52 19.44 -16.97 -5.60
C LYS A 52 20.77 -17.34 -6.29
N GLU A 53 21.09 -16.67 -7.40
CA GLU A 53 22.34 -16.89 -8.15
C GLU A 53 23.60 -16.55 -7.34
N GLN A 54 23.52 -15.60 -6.40
CA GLN A 54 24.63 -15.31 -5.48
C GLN A 54 24.82 -16.44 -4.45
N MET A 55 23.75 -16.90 -3.82
CA MET A 55 23.82 -18.01 -2.85
C MET A 55 24.33 -19.31 -3.49
N GLU A 56 23.88 -19.62 -4.71
CA GLU A 56 24.36 -20.78 -5.45
C GLU A 56 25.86 -20.69 -5.80
N ARG A 57 26.34 -19.49 -6.14
CA ARG A 57 27.78 -19.26 -6.37
C ARG A 57 28.61 -19.41 -5.10
N ASP A 58 28.03 -19.12 -3.94
CA ASP A 58 28.67 -19.27 -2.63
C ASP A 58 28.56 -20.71 -2.08
N GLY A 59 27.96 -21.64 -2.83
CA GLY A 59 27.91 -23.06 -2.54
C GLY A 59 26.59 -23.57 -1.96
N CYS A 60 25.55 -22.74 -1.85
CA CYS A 60 24.23 -23.21 -1.46
C CYS A 60 23.58 -24.05 -2.56
N THR A 61 22.89 -25.10 -2.15
CA THR A 61 22.00 -25.87 -3.03
C THR A 61 20.77 -25.06 -3.44
N GLU A 62 20.03 -25.55 -4.45
CA GLU A 62 18.76 -24.94 -4.85
C GLU A 62 17.75 -24.91 -3.70
N GLN A 63 17.73 -25.94 -2.85
CA GLN A 63 16.81 -26.00 -1.71
C GLN A 63 17.22 -24.99 -0.62
N GLU A 64 18.51 -24.78 -0.40
CA GLU A 64 19.03 -23.81 0.57
C GLU A 64 18.83 -22.36 0.15
N SER A 65 18.87 -22.07 -1.15
CA SER A 65 18.66 -20.72 -1.71
C SER A 65 17.19 -20.37 -1.97
N GLN A 66 16.27 -21.32 -1.78
CA GLN A 66 14.84 -21.12 -1.98
C GLN A 66 14.23 -20.27 -0.84
N PRO A 67 13.48 -19.19 -1.15
CA PRO A 67 12.71 -18.47 -0.15
C PRO A 67 11.57 -19.33 0.42
N CYS A 68 11.54 -19.41 1.74
CA CYS A 68 10.49 -20.03 2.56
C CYS A 68 9.67 -18.93 3.25
N ALA A 69 8.35 -19.10 3.32
CA ALA A 69 7.47 -18.13 3.98
C ALA A 69 6.38 -18.81 4.82
N PHE A 70 6.07 -18.20 5.96
CA PHE A 70 5.00 -18.60 6.87
C PHE A 70 4.10 -17.41 7.15
N ILE A 71 2.78 -17.61 7.17
CA ILE A 71 1.80 -16.55 7.40
C ILE A 71 0.90 -16.85 8.59
N GLY A 72 0.67 -15.86 9.44
CA GLY A 72 -0.22 -15.96 10.59
C GLY A 72 -1.01 -14.68 10.83
N ILE A 73 -1.96 -14.72 11.77
CA ILE A 73 -2.82 -13.58 12.15
C ILE A 73 -2.27 -12.79 13.36
N GLY A 74 -1.00 -13.04 13.73
CA GLY A 74 -0.34 -12.40 14.86
C GLY A 74 -0.94 -12.75 16.23
N ASN A 75 -1.53 -13.95 16.37
CA ASN A 75 -1.89 -14.52 17.66
C ASN A 75 -0.98 -15.73 17.91
N SER A 76 -0.41 -15.87 19.11
CA SER A 76 0.42 -17.01 19.53
C SER A 76 -0.35 -18.33 19.56
N ASP A 77 -1.68 -18.28 19.73
CA ASP A 77 -2.51 -19.49 19.85
C ASP A 77 -2.72 -20.24 18.52
N GLN A 78 -2.39 -19.61 17.40
CA GLN A 78 -2.56 -20.19 16.08
C GLN A 78 -1.21 -20.32 15.38
N GLU A 79 -0.84 -21.54 15.03
CA GLU A 79 0.36 -21.82 14.25
C GLU A 79 0.34 -21.08 12.90
N MET A 80 1.51 -20.60 12.48
CA MET A 80 1.66 -19.99 11.18
C MET A 80 1.52 -21.05 10.10
N GLN A 81 0.80 -20.73 9.04
CA GLN A 81 0.64 -21.57 7.87
C GLN A 81 1.83 -21.41 6.93
N GLN A 82 2.44 -22.51 6.50
CA GLN A 82 3.46 -22.49 5.46
C GLN A 82 2.86 -22.07 4.10
N LEU A 83 3.57 -21.19 3.41
CA LEU A 83 3.31 -20.80 2.03
C LEU A 83 4.29 -21.53 1.11
N ASN A 84 3.77 -22.25 0.12
CA ASN A 84 4.59 -22.89 -0.90
C ASN A 84 4.92 -21.90 -2.02
N LEU A 85 6.17 -21.43 -2.04
CA LEU A 85 6.74 -20.53 -3.05
C LEU A 85 7.69 -21.26 -4.02
N GLU A 86 7.75 -22.59 -3.99
CA GLU A 86 8.65 -23.36 -4.85
C GLU A 86 8.23 -23.22 -6.32
N GLY A 87 9.16 -22.79 -7.16
CA GLY A 87 8.94 -22.57 -8.60
C GLY A 87 7.92 -21.47 -8.93
N LYS A 88 7.45 -20.70 -7.94
CA LYS A 88 6.47 -19.63 -8.11
C LYS A 88 6.91 -18.38 -7.38
N ASN A 89 6.64 -17.23 -7.96
CA ASN A 89 6.86 -15.94 -7.31
C ASN A 89 5.66 -15.50 -6.46
N TYR A 90 4.65 -16.35 -6.25
CA TYR A 90 3.50 -16.02 -5.42
C TYR A 90 2.88 -17.23 -4.75
N CYS A 91 2.22 -17.01 -3.61
CA CYS A 91 1.44 -18.03 -2.90
C CYS A 91 0.21 -17.41 -2.21
N THR A 92 -0.82 -18.22 -1.99
CA THR A 92 -2.10 -17.79 -1.38
C THR A 92 -2.39 -18.57 -0.10
N ALA A 93 -2.79 -17.87 0.95
CA ALA A 93 -3.14 -18.44 2.25
C ALA A 93 -4.65 -18.76 2.33
N LYS A 94 -5.04 -19.94 1.81
CA LYS A 94 -6.47 -20.29 1.61
C LYS A 94 -7.22 -20.70 2.88
N THR A 95 -6.50 -21.00 3.96
CA THR A 95 -7.05 -21.61 5.18
C THR A 95 -6.92 -20.74 6.41
N LEU A 96 -6.56 -19.46 6.26
CA LEU A 96 -6.55 -18.51 7.37
C LEU A 96 -7.97 -18.14 7.79
N TYR A 97 -8.21 -18.11 9.10
CA TYR A 97 -9.45 -17.69 9.73
C TYR A 97 -9.14 -17.04 11.08
N ILE A 98 -10.10 -16.30 11.64
CA ILE A 98 -10.02 -15.75 13.01
C ILE A 98 -11.19 -16.26 13.84
N SER A 99 -10.89 -16.82 15.01
CA SER A 99 -11.87 -17.41 15.95
C SER A 99 -12.64 -16.34 16.74
N ASP A 100 -13.77 -16.71 17.33
CA ASP A 100 -14.51 -15.84 18.23
C ASP A 100 -13.88 -15.70 19.62
N SER A 101 -12.96 -16.60 19.98
CA SER A 101 -12.06 -16.47 21.13
C SER A 101 -11.16 -15.24 21.02
N ASP A 102 -10.74 -14.88 19.80
CA ASP A 102 -9.97 -13.67 19.55
C ASP A 102 -10.87 -12.43 19.71
N LYS A 103 -10.48 -11.55 20.65
CA LYS A 103 -11.23 -10.34 21.02
C LYS A 103 -10.69 -9.08 20.35
N ARG A 104 -9.62 -9.17 19.57
CA ARG A 104 -9.06 -8.02 18.86
C ARG A 104 -10.08 -7.49 17.85
N LYS A 105 -10.30 -6.18 17.83
CA LYS A 105 -11.15 -5.52 16.83
C LYS A 105 -10.47 -5.43 15.47
N HIS A 106 -9.14 -5.45 15.47
CA HIS A 106 -8.31 -5.37 14.29
C HIS A 106 -7.04 -6.20 14.51
N PHE A 107 -6.48 -6.73 13.42
CA PHE A 107 -5.21 -7.44 13.43
C PHE A 107 -4.43 -7.13 12.15
N MET A 108 -3.17 -7.55 12.08
CA MET A 108 -2.37 -7.58 10.86
C MET A 108 -1.93 -9.01 10.62
N LEU A 109 -1.80 -9.39 9.35
CA LEU A 109 -1.12 -10.62 8.99
C LEU A 109 0.37 -10.43 9.24
N SER A 110 1.04 -11.48 9.67
CA SER A 110 2.49 -11.52 9.84
C SER A 110 3.05 -12.59 8.91
N VAL A 111 3.93 -12.19 8.00
CA VAL A 111 4.63 -13.06 7.06
C VAL A 111 6.08 -13.15 7.49
N LYS A 112 6.50 -14.30 8.04
CA LYS A 112 7.89 -14.59 8.37
C LYS A 112 8.55 -15.25 7.18
N MET A 113 9.71 -14.76 6.78
CA MET A 113 10.47 -15.26 5.63
C MET A 113 11.92 -15.55 5.99
N PHE A 114 12.45 -16.62 5.41
CA PHE A 114 13.83 -17.06 5.54
C PHE A 114 14.21 -17.90 4.31
N TYR A 115 15.50 -18.10 4.03
CA TYR A 115 15.96 -19.02 2.99
C TYR A 115 16.05 -20.45 3.54
N GLY A 116 16.10 -21.46 2.67
CA GLY A 116 16.18 -22.87 3.08
C GLY A 116 17.38 -23.22 3.97
N ASN A 117 18.48 -22.45 3.89
CA ASN A 117 19.63 -22.55 4.80
C ASN A 117 19.40 -21.93 6.19
N SER A 118 18.18 -21.45 6.48
CA SER A 118 17.78 -20.73 7.69
C SER A 118 18.28 -19.29 7.82
N ASP A 119 18.85 -18.70 6.78
CA ASP A 119 19.17 -17.27 6.78
C ASP A 119 17.87 -16.45 6.84
N ASP A 120 17.75 -15.64 7.89
CA ASP A 120 16.52 -14.90 8.20
C ASP A 120 16.40 -13.66 7.31
N ILE A 121 15.33 -13.59 6.52
CA ILE A 121 15.00 -12.40 5.73
C ILE A 121 14.29 -11.40 6.64
N GLY A 122 13.32 -11.90 7.43
CA GLY A 122 12.62 -11.11 8.42
C GLY A 122 11.10 -11.31 8.44
N VAL A 123 10.41 -10.37 9.11
CA VAL A 123 8.96 -10.40 9.31
C VAL A 123 8.29 -9.18 8.67
N PHE A 124 7.32 -9.44 7.79
CA PHE A 124 6.57 -8.43 7.05
C PHE A 124 5.11 -8.42 7.51
N LEU A 125 4.56 -7.23 7.78
CA LEU A 125 3.18 -7.10 8.27
C LEU A 125 2.23 -6.71 7.12
N SER A 126 0.98 -7.15 7.17
CA SER A 126 -0.04 -6.57 6.30
C SER A 126 -0.48 -5.21 6.82
N LYS A 127 -1.30 -4.49 6.04
CA LYS A 127 -2.09 -3.38 6.58
C LYS A 127 -3.16 -3.92 7.54
N ARG A 128 -3.72 -3.01 8.34
CA ARG A 128 -4.70 -3.34 9.38
C ARG A 128 -5.97 -3.96 8.78
N ILE A 129 -6.40 -5.09 9.31
CA ILE A 129 -7.62 -5.82 8.94
C ILE A 129 -8.64 -5.69 10.06
N LYS A 130 -9.85 -5.21 9.75
CA LYS A 130 -10.95 -5.07 10.70
C LYS A 130 -11.74 -6.37 10.85
N VAL A 131 -11.99 -6.79 12.08
CA VAL A 131 -12.79 -7.97 12.39
C VAL A 131 -14.28 -7.60 12.38
N ILE A 132 -15.08 -8.35 11.63
CA ILE A 132 -16.54 -8.18 11.56
C ILE A 132 -17.26 -9.48 11.94
N SER A 133 -18.43 -9.37 12.56
CA SER A 133 -19.23 -10.54 12.94
C SER A 133 -19.94 -11.17 11.74
N LYS A 134 -20.71 -10.36 11.00
CA LYS A 134 -21.43 -10.71 9.78
C LYS A 134 -21.60 -9.47 8.90
N PRO A 135 -21.75 -9.62 7.57
CA PRO A 135 -22.15 -8.53 6.69
C PRO A 135 -23.49 -7.95 7.13
N SER A 136 -23.63 -6.62 7.15
CA SER A 136 -24.88 -5.96 7.52
C SER A 136 -25.93 -6.18 6.43
N LYS A 137 -27.13 -6.66 6.81
CA LYS A 137 -28.31 -6.70 5.93
C LYS A 137 -29.14 -5.41 5.97
N LYS A 138 -28.93 -4.56 6.97
CA LYS A 138 -29.63 -3.27 7.10
C LYS A 138 -29.04 -2.28 6.10
N LYS A 139 -29.84 -1.28 5.67
CA LYS A 139 -29.32 -0.12 4.91
C LYS A 139 -28.09 0.41 5.65
N GLN A 140 -26.96 0.47 4.94
CA GLN A 140 -25.72 0.92 5.54
C GLN A 140 -25.86 2.42 5.85
N SER A 141 -25.40 2.83 7.03
CA SER A 141 -25.35 4.24 7.40
C SER A 141 -23.92 4.75 7.21
N LEU A 142 -23.79 5.97 6.68
CA LEU A 142 -22.52 6.69 6.60
C LEU A 142 -21.87 6.95 7.97
N LYS A 143 -22.62 6.79 9.08
CA LYS A 143 -22.07 6.79 10.44
C LYS A 143 -21.02 5.70 10.67
N ASN A 144 -21.07 4.61 9.89
CA ASN A 144 -20.07 3.53 9.87
C ASN A 144 -19.28 3.55 8.55
N ALA A 145 -18.61 4.67 8.29
CA ALA A 145 -17.82 4.92 7.09
C ALA A 145 -16.79 3.82 6.78
N ASP A 146 -16.17 3.22 7.80
CA ASP A 146 -15.18 2.14 7.67
C ASP A 146 -15.66 0.92 6.86
N LEU A 147 -16.98 0.69 6.79
CA LEU A 147 -17.55 -0.43 6.06
C LEU A 147 -18.07 -0.03 4.68
N CYS A 148 -18.11 1.27 4.37
CA CYS A 148 -18.48 1.76 3.05
C CYS A 148 -17.30 1.63 2.09
N ILE A 149 -17.58 1.64 0.79
CA ILE A 149 -16.57 1.62 -0.26
C ILE A 149 -16.46 3.03 -0.85
N ALA A 150 -15.27 3.63 -0.79
CA ALA A 150 -15.02 4.95 -1.35
C ALA A 150 -14.55 4.85 -2.80
N SER A 151 -14.89 5.84 -3.61
CA SER A 151 -14.35 6.03 -4.95
C SER A 151 -12.82 6.10 -4.92
N GLY A 152 -12.17 5.55 -5.95
CA GLY A 152 -10.71 5.49 -6.05
C GLY A 152 -10.05 4.45 -5.14
N THR A 153 -10.80 3.75 -4.29
CA THR A 153 -10.27 2.63 -3.51
C THR A 153 -10.29 1.32 -4.28
N LYS A 154 -9.57 0.31 -3.79
CA LYS A 154 -9.45 -1.00 -4.42
C LYS A 154 -10.43 -2.01 -3.82
N VAL A 155 -11.04 -2.81 -4.69
CA VAL A 155 -11.94 -3.91 -4.34
C VAL A 155 -11.54 -5.20 -5.03
N ALA A 156 -11.88 -6.32 -4.43
CA ALA A 156 -11.94 -7.62 -5.09
C ALA A 156 -13.41 -8.02 -5.28
N LEU A 157 -13.67 -8.73 -6.37
CA LEU A 157 -14.97 -9.28 -6.70
C LEU A 157 -14.86 -10.79 -6.77
N PHE A 158 -15.77 -11.49 -6.09
CA PHE A 158 -15.83 -12.95 -6.16
C PHE A 158 -17.26 -13.45 -6.20
N ASN A 159 -17.46 -14.53 -6.93
CA ASN A 159 -18.69 -15.28 -6.93
C ASN A 159 -18.49 -16.60 -6.17
N ARG A 160 -19.54 -17.04 -5.47
CA ARG A 160 -19.57 -18.35 -4.83
C ARG A 160 -20.90 -19.03 -5.12
N LEU A 161 -20.90 -19.94 -6.10
CA LEU A 161 -22.10 -20.68 -6.48
C LEU A 161 -22.57 -21.57 -5.33
N ARG A 162 -23.84 -21.43 -4.94
CA ARG A 162 -24.49 -22.20 -3.86
C ARG A 162 -23.72 -22.21 -2.53
N SER A 163 -22.96 -21.15 -2.25
CA SER A 163 -22.15 -21.02 -1.03
C SER A 163 -21.08 -22.11 -0.84
N GLN A 164 -20.66 -22.79 -1.91
CA GLN A 164 -19.62 -23.83 -1.86
C GLN A 164 -18.22 -23.22 -2.01
N THR A 165 -17.31 -23.49 -1.07
CA THR A 165 -15.96 -22.88 -1.11
C THR A 165 -15.19 -23.23 -2.40
N VAL A 166 -15.30 -24.48 -2.87
CA VAL A 166 -14.64 -24.99 -4.10
C VAL A 166 -15.15 -24.31 -5.38
N SER A 167 -16.38 -23.77 -5.35
CA SER A 167 -16.94 -23.03 -6.49
C SER A 167 -16.55 -21.56 -6.52
N THR A 168 -15.76 -21.08 -5.54
CA THR A 168 -15.37 -19.67 -5.50
C THR A 168 -14.55 -19.33 -6.74
N ARG A 169 -14.94 -18.26 -7.43
CA ARG A 169 -14.22 -17.67 -8.54
C ARG A 169 -14.05 -16.18 -8.30
N TYR A 170 -12.87 -15.66 -8.61
CA TYR A 170 -12.52 -14.27 -8.43
C TYR A 170 -12.37 -13.60 -9.79
N LEU A 171 -12.83 -12.36 -9.90
CA LEU A 171 -12.52 -11.57 -11.08
C LEU A 171 -11.00 -11.33 -11.13
N HIS A 172 -10.37 -11.63 -12.25
CA HIS A 172 -8.94 -11.48 -12.46
C HIS A 172 -8.65 -11.12 -13.92
N VAL A 173 -7.46 -10.58 -14.18
CA VAL A 173 -7.02 -10.18 -15.52
C VAL A 173 -5.74 -10.92 -15.82
N GLU A 174 -5.73 -11.67 -16.92
CA GLU A 174 -4.57 -12.44 -17.40
C GLU A 174 -4.64 -12.50 -18.93
N GLY A 175 -3.49 -12.43 -19.60
CA GLY A 175 -3.43 -12.50 -21.07
C GLY A 175 -4.28 -11.45 -21.78
N GLY A 176 -4.37 -10.23 -21.22
CA GLY A 176 -5.16 -9.15 -21.79
C GLY A 176 -6.68 -9.35 -21.73
N ASN A 177 -7.19 -10.26 -20.89
CA ASN A 177 -8.61 -10.57 -20.78
C ASN A 177 -9.08 -10.68 -19.33
N PHE A 178 -10.32 -10.26 -19.09
CA PHE A 178 -11.03 -10.53 -17.84
C PHE A 178 -11.50 -11.98 -17.82
N HIS A 179 -11.19 -12.68 -16.73
CA HIS A 179 -11.61 -14.06 -16.51
C HIS A 179 -11.99 -14.27 -15.04
N ALA A 180 -12.60 -15.41 -14.74
CA ALA A 180 -13.02 -15.80 -13.40
C ALA A 180 -12.09 -16.90 -12.88
N SER A 181 -11.04 -16.52 -12.14
CA SER A 181 -10.00 -17.44 -11.68
C SER A 181 -10.40 -18.16 -10.40
N SER A 182 -9.98 -19.42 -10.25
CA SER A 182 -10.11 -20.20 -9.01
C SER A 182 -8.89 -20.07 -8.08
N GLN A 183 -7.79 -19.49 -8.58
CA GLN A 183 -6.49 -19.48 -7.90
C GLN A 183 -6.00 -18.07 -7.55
N GLN A 184 -6.25 -17.12 -8.44
CA GLN A 184 -5.80 -15.73 -8.31
C GLN A 184 -7.01 -14.81 -8.23
N TRP A 185 -6.80 -13.60 -7.75
CA TRP A 185 -7.83 -12.57 -7.69
C TRP A 185 -7.22 -11.22 -8.02
N GLY A 186 -7.96 -10.39 -8.75
CA GLY A 186 -7.57 -9.02 -9.08
C GLY A 186 -8.02 -8.03 -8.01
N ALA A 187 -7.19 -7.02 -7.77
CA ALA A 187 -7.60 -5.80 -7.09
C ALA A 187 -7.94 -4.75 -8.16
N PHE A 188 -9.16 -4.23 -8.12
CA PHE A 188 -9.68 -3.26 -9.08
C PHE A 188 -9.96 -1.95 -8.37
N TYR A 189 -9.48 -0.84 -8.91
CA TYR A 189 -9.99 0.47 -8.53
C TYR A 189 -11.46 0.55 -8.92
N ILE A 190 -12.28 1.06 -8.01
CA ILE A 190 -13.69 1.38 -8.28
C ILE A 190 -13.83 2.90 -8.28
N HIS A 191 -14.01 3.47 -9.47
CA HIS A 191 -14.17 4.92 -9.66
C HIS A 191 -15.65 5.27 -9.81
N LEU A 192 -16.12 6.24 -9.04
CA LEU A 192 -17.42 6.85 -9.21
C LEU A 192 -17.37 7.83 -10.38
N LEU A 193 -18.36 7.75 -11.27
CA LEU A 193 -18.51 8.61 -12.43
C LEU A 193 -19.79 9.45 -12.30
N ASP A 194 -19.84 10.57 -13.02
CA ASP A 194 -21.09 11.27 -13.28
C ASP A 194 -22.02 10.44 -14.18
N ASP A 195 -23.33 10.71 -14.08
CA ASP A 195 -24.33 9.95 -14.82
C ASP A 195 -24.36 10.30 -16.32
N ASP A 196 -23.87 11.46 -16.71
CA ASP A 196 -23.70 11.90 -18.11
C ASP A 196 -22.33 11.54 -18.71
N GLU A 197 -21.41 10.98 -17.91
CA GLU A 197 -20.07 10.60 -18.37
C GLU A 197 -20.14 9.55 -19.49
N SER A 198 -19.54 9.84 -20.65
CA SER A 198 -19.49 8.94 -21.81
C SER A 198 -18.50 7.78 -21.64
N GLU A 199 -18.56 6.77 -22.51
CA GLU A 199 -17.48 5.77 -22.56
C GLU A 199 -16.19 6.39 -23.07
N GLY A 200 -15.11 6.17 -22.33
CA GLY A 200 -13.75 6.56 -22.70
C GLY A 200 -12.69 5.81 -21.89
N GLU A 201 -11.45 5.87 -22.35
CA GLU A 201 -10.27 5.43 -21.58
C GLU A 201 -9.88 6.47 -20.53
N GLU A 202 -9.97 7.75 -20.89
CA GLU A 202 -9.93 8.88 -19.97
C GLU A 202 -11.35 9.23 -19.51
N PHE A 203 -11.51 9.47 -18.22
CA PHE A 203 -12.79 9.78 -17.59
C PHE A 203 -12.59 10.58 -16.31
N THR A 204 -13.59 11.36 -15.94
CA THR A 204 -13.56 12.16 -14.71
C THR A 204 -13.97 11.30 -13.52
N VAL A 205 -13.12 11.28 -12.49
CA VAL A 205 -13.39 10.56 -11.24
C VAL A 205 -13.99 11.50 -10.22
N ARG A 206 -15.10 11.08 -9.60
CA ARG A 206 -15.69 11.77 -8.47
C ARG A 206 -15.28 11.17 -7.15
N ASP A 207 -15.12 12.03 -6.15
CA ASP A 207 -14.98 11.60 -4.76
C ASP A 207 -16.33 11.24 -4.13
N GLY A 208 -16.28 10.42 -3.08
CA GLY A 208 -17.44 10.02 -2.29
C GLY A 208 -17.54 8.52 -2.08
N TYR A 209 -18.56 8.11 -1.33
CA TYR A 209 -18.88 6.69 -1.14
C TYR A 209 -19.75 6.18 -2.29
N ILE A 210 -19.49 4.96 -2.73
CA ILE A 210 -20.27 4.27 -3.75
C ILE A 210 -21.62 3.86 -3.15
N HIS A 211 -22.70 4.27 -3.81
CA HIS A 211 -24.08 3.89 -3.51
C HIS A 211 -24.62 3.00 -4.62
N TYR A 212 -25.60 2.17 -4.28
CA TYR A 212 -26.34 1.43 -5.31
C TYR A 212 -27.05 2.38 -6.28
N GLY A 213 -27.13 1.97 -7.54
CA GLY A 213 -27.70 2.78 -8.62
C GLY A 213 -26.71 3.74 -9.29
N GLN A 214 -25.51 3.93 -8.74
CA GLN A 214 -24.50 4.82 -9.32
C GLN A 214 -23.68 4.18 -10.44
N THR A 215 -23.21 5.03 -11.35
CA THR A 215 -22.29 4.67 -12.43
C THR A 215 -20.86 4.53 -11.90
N VAL A 216 -20.22 3.40 -12.15
CA VAL A 216 -18.85 3.10 -11.74
C VAL A 216 -18.00 2.54 -12.89
N LYS A 217 -16.69 2.78 -12.82
CA LYS A 217 -15.68 2.17 -13.68
C LYS A 217 -14.76 1.28 -12.85
N LEU A 218 -14.55 0.04 -13.28
CA LEU A 218 -13.63 -0.90 -12.62
C LEU A 218 -12.34 -1.00 -13.43
N VAL A 219 -11.20 -0.69 -12.80
CA VAL A 219 -9.88 -0.64 -13.45
C VAL A 219 -8.91 -1.56 -12.72
N CYS A 220 -8.27 -2.49 -13.42
CA CYS A 220 -7.29 -3.39 -12.84
C CYS A 220 -6.08 -2.61 -12.33
N SER A 221 -5.76 -2.75 -11.04
CA SER A 221 -4.65 -2.02 -10.42
C SER A 221 -3.25 -2.44 -10.88
N VAL A 222 -3.15 -3.55 -11.61
CA VAL A 222 -1.87 -4.07 -12.14
C VAL A 222 -1.72 -3.76 -13.63
N THR A 223 -2.73 -4.07 -14.45
CA THR A 223 -2.64 -3.94 -15.92
C THR A 223 -3.23 -2.64 -16.47
N GLY A 224 -3.98 -1.88 -15.67
CA GLY A 224 -4.73 -0.71 -16.14
C GLY A 224 -5.97 -1.04 -16.97
N MET A 225 -6.22 -2.32 -17.28
CA MET A 225 -7.41 -2.73 -18.05
C MET A 225 -8.70 -2.36 -17.33
N ALA A 226 -9.62 -1.73 -18.05
CA ALA A 226 -10.90 -1.30 -17.52
C ALA A 226 -12.07 -2.12 -18.10
N LEU A 227 -13.12 -2.31 -17.29
CA LEU A 227 -14.43 -2.69 -17.80
C LEU A 227 -15.17 -1.46 -18.34
N PRO A 228 -16.20 -1.63 -19.21
CA PRO A 228 -17.12 -0.56 -19.59
C PRO A 228 -17.79 0.09 -18.37
N ARG A 229 -18.54 1.19 -18.56
CA ARG A 229 -19.33 1.78 -17.47
C ARG A 229 -20.35 0.76 -16.97
N LEU A 230 -20.38 0.62 -15.64
CA LEU A 230 -21.28 -0.30 -14.96
C LEU A 230 -22.17 0.48 -14.00
N ILE A 231 -23.41 0.03 -13.81
CA ILE A 231 -24.24 0.47 -12.70
C ILE A 231 -24.24 -0.64 -11.65
N ILE A 232 -23.76 -0.33 -10.46
CA ILE A 232 -23.74 -1.28 -9.35
C ILE A 232 -25.15 -1.40 -8.73
N ARG A 233 -25.71 -2.60 -8.74
CA ARG A 233 -27.05 -2.90 -8.24
C ARG A 233 -27.00 -3.86 -7.07
N LYS A 234 -27.91 -3.67 -6.12
CA LYS A 234 -28.02 -4.54 -4.93
C LYS A 234 -28.67 -5.86 -5.33
N VAL A 235 -28.15 -6.97 -4.81
CA VAL A 235 -28.72 -8.30 -5.07
C VAL A 235 -29.35 -8.85 -3.81
N ASP A 236 -30.63 -9.20 -3.91
CA ASP A 236 -31.30 -10.07 -2.95
C ASP A 236 -31.73 -11.36 -3.66
N LYS A 237 -31.31 -12.50 -3.10
CA LYS A 237 -31.45 -13.84 -3.71
C LYS A 237 -30.89 -13.87 -5.13
N GLN A 238 -31.76 -13.93 -6.15
CA GLN A 238 -31.43 -13.97 -7.58
C GLN A 238 -32.03 -12.77 -8.33
N THR A 239 -32.33 -11.69 -7.61
CA THR A 239 -32.91 -10.47 -8.17
C THR A 239 -32.00 -9.28 -7.92
N ALA A 240 -31.76 -8.50 -8.98
CA ALA A 240 -31.16 -7.18 -8.87
C ALA A 240 -32.26 -6.15 -8.55
N LEU A 241 -32.03 -5.33 -7.53
CA LEU A 241 -32.94 -4.25 -7.11
C LEU A 241 -32.55 -2.96 -7.85
N LEU A 242 -33.53 -2.36 -8.53
CA LEU A 242 -33.33 -1.17 -9.37
C LEU A 242 -33.44 0.15 -8.59
N ASP A 243 -34.12 0.12 -7.45
CA ASP A 243 -34.47 1.26 -6.61
C ASP A 243 -33.61 1.38 -5.34
N ALA A 244 -32.62 0.49 -5.18
CA ALA A 244 -31.70 0.56 -4.05
C ALA A 244 -30.75 1.76 -4.19
N ASP A 245 -30.70 2.57 -3.15
CA ASP A 245 -29.93 3.83 -3.07
C ASP A 245 -28.94 3.85 -1.91
N ASP A 246 -28.88 2.79 -1.10
CA ASP A 246 -28.03 2.75 0.09
C ASP A 246 -26.54 2.58 -0.24
N PRO A 247 -25.60 3.03 0.63
CA PRO A 247 -24.17 2.84 0.43
C PRO A 247 -23.79 1.36 0.29
N VAL A 248 -22.91 1.07 -0.66
CA VAL A 248 -22.33 -0.27 -0.85
C VAL A 248 -21.41 -0.58 0.32
N SER A 249 -21.59 -1.75 0.93
CA SER A 249 -20.86 -2.17 2.14
C SER A 249 -20.07 -3.45 1.93
N GLN A 250 -19.09 -3.70 2.80
CA GLN A 250 -18.23 -4.88 2.75
C GLN A 250 -19.04 -6.19 2.74
N LEU A 251 -18.65 -7.11 1.86
CA LEU A 251 -19.25 -8.44 1.69
C LEU A 251 -20.73 -8.42 1.26
N HIS A 252 -21.23 -7.30 0.73
CA HIS A 252 -22.53 -7.28 0.07
C HIS A 252 -22.52 -8.07 -1.23
N LYS A 253 -23.69 -8.62 -1.58
CA LYS A 253 -23.95 -9.17 -2.91
C LYS A 253 -24.48 -8.06 -3.80
N CYS A 254 -23.83 -7.90 -4.94
CA CYS A 254 -24.13 -6.89 -5.94
C CYS A 254 -24.09 -7.50 -7.35
N ALA A 255 -24.64 -6.79 -8.31
CA ALA A 255 -24.55 -7.10 -9.73
C ALA A 255 -24.13 -5.85 -10.47
N PHE A 256 -23.46 -6.03 -11.62
CA PHE A 256 -22.99 -4.92 -12.44
C PHE A 256 -23.74 -4.92 -13.75
N TYR A 257 -24.68 -4.00 -13.90
CA TYR A 257 -25.40 -3.77 -15.15
C TYR A 257 -24.49 -2.99 -16.10
N LEU A 258 -24.35 -3.42 -17.36
CA LEU A 258 -23.60 -2.68 -18.37
C LEU A 258 -24.45 -1.50 -18.84
N LYS A 259 -23.98 -0.28 -18.58
CA LYS A 259 -24.73 0.94 -18.89
C LYS A 259 -25.03 1.02 -20.39
N ASP A 260 -26.20 1.55 -20.73
CA ASP A 260 -26.71 1.71 -22.11
C ASP A 260 -26.94 0.39 -22.88
N THR A 261 -27.04 -0.74 -22.17
CA THR A 261 -27.38 -2.04 -22.77
C THR A 261 -28.80 -2.50 -22.42
N GLU A 262 -29.35 -3.47 -23.16
CA GLU A 262 -30.66 -4.05 -22.86
C GLU A 262 -30.59 -5.08 -21.72
N ARG A 263 -30.52 -4.60 -20.47
CA ARG A 263 -30.49 -5.43 -19.24
C ARG A 263 -29.34 -6.45 -19.23
N MET A 264 -28.19 -6.10 -19.81
CA MET A 264 -27.01 -6.98 -19.79
C MET A 264 -26.25 -6.78 -18.48
N TYR A 265 -25.86 -7.89 -17.85
CA TYR A 265 -25.07 -7.89 -16.63
C TYR A 265 -23.74 -8.59 -16.83
N LEU A 266 -22.72 -8.13 -16.09
CA LEU A 266 -21.43 -8.79 -15.97
C LEU A 266 -21.62 -10.14 -15.27
N CYS A 267 -21.45 -11.21 -16.02
CA CYS A 267 -21.75 -12.56 -15.56
C CYS A 267 -20.54 -13.47 -15.77
N LEU A 268 -20.26 -14.33 -14.82
CA LEU A 268 -19.34 -15.43 -15.05
C LEU A 268 -20.06 -16.61 -15.71
N SER A 269 -19.35 -17.29 -16.60
CA SER A 269 -19.73 -18.60 -17.12
C SER A 269 -18.49 -19.48 -17.12
N GLN A 270 -18.47 -20.44 -16.19
CA GLN A 270 -17.28 -21.24 -15.87
C GLN A 270 -16.10 -20.34 -15.46
N GLU A 271 -15.10 -20.19 -16.34
CA GLU A 271 -13.93 -19.34 -16.14
C GLU A 271 -13.96 -18.07 -16.99
N ARG A 272 -14.99 -17.88 -17.81
CA ARG A 272 -15.12 -16.72 -18.70
C ARG A 272 -15.99 -15.64 -18.09
N ILE A 273 -15.68 -14.39 -18.41
CA ILE A 273 -16.54 -13.23 -18.15
C ILE A 273 -17.34 -12.95 -19.42
N ILE A 274 -18.65 -12.91 -19.29
CA ILE A 274 -19.60 -12.71 -20.38
C ILE A 274 -20.63 -11.64 -20.00
N GLN A 275 -21.38 -11.19 -20.99
CA GLN A 275 -22.58 -10.40 -20.77
C GLN A 275 -23.79 -11.36 -20.78
N PHE A 276 -24.65 -11.28 -19.76
CA PHE A 276 -25.85 -12.11 -19.69
C PHE A 276 -27.08 -11.24 -19.48
N GLN A 277 -28.11 -11.45 -20.29
CA GLN A 277 -29.33 -10.67 -20.24
C GLN A 277 -30.21 -11.10 -19.05
N ALA A 278 -30.64 -10.13 -18.25
CA ALA A 278 -31.57 -10.38 -17.15
C ALA A 278 -33.03 -10.43 -17.64
N THR A 279 -33.87 -11.17 -16.90
CA THR A 279 -35.29 -11.31 -17.18
C THR A 279 -36.09 -10.36 -16.27
N PRO A 280 -36.96 -9.48 -16.81
CA PRO A 280 -37.82 -8.62 -15.99
C PRO A 280 -38.73 -9.44 -15.07
N CYS A 281 -38.98 -8.96 -13.84
CA CYS A 281 -39.94 -9.57 -12.93
C CYS A 281 -41.38 -9.11 -13.27
N PRO A 282 -42.32 -10.00 -13.66
CA PRO A 282 -43.67 -9.58 -14.07
C PRO A 282 -44.48 -8.90 -12.96
N LYS A 283 -44.19 -9.23 -11.69
CA LYS A 283 -44.92 -8.74 -10.51
C LYS A 283 -44.25 -7.55 -9.81
N GLU A 284 -42.97 -7.29 -10.11
CA GLU A 284 -42.15 -6.33 -9.38
C GLU A 284 -41.30 -5.54 -10.38
N PRO A 285 -41.78 -4.37 -10.88
CA PRO A 285 -41.12 -3.64 -11.96
C PRO A 285 -39.76 -3.05 -11.58
N ASN A 286 -39.49 -2.92 -10.28
CA ASN A 286 -38.22 -2.47 -9.70
C ASN A 286 -37.21 -3.62 -9.52
N LYS A 287 -37.47 -4.81 -10.10
CA LYS A 287 -36.59 -5.99 -9.98
C LYS A 287 -36.36 -6.66 -11.33
N GLU A 288 -35.15 -7.18 -11.47
CA GLU A 288 -34.75 -8.01 -12.60
C GLU A 288 -34.17 -9.33 -12.08
N MET A 289 -34.60 -10.46 -12.62
CA MET A 289 -34.03 -11.77 -12.34
C MET A 289 -32.70 -11.93 -13.06
N ILE A 290 -31.65 -12.19 -12.30
CA ILE A 290 -30.28 -12.33 -12.81
C ILE A 290 -29.78 -13.77 -12.64
N ASN A 291 -28.81 -14.16 -13.46
CA ASN A 291 -28.11 -15.43 -13.32
C ASN A 291 -27.28 -15.46 -12.01
N ASP A 292 -27.13 -16.63 -11.38
CA ASP A 292 -26.26 -16.80 -10.21
C ASP A 292 -24.82 -16.31 -10.46
N GLY A 293 -24.33 -16.47 -11.70
CA GLY A 293 -23.02 -15.99 -12.15
C GLY A 293 -22.90 -14.47 -12.27
N ALA A 294 -24.00 -13.73 -12.24
CA ALA A 294 -24.02 -12.27 -12.23
C ALA A 294 -24.06 -11.68 -10.81
N SER A 295 -24.15 -12.52 -9.77
CA SER A 295 -24.10 -12.10 -8.37
C SER A 295 -22.66 -12.10 -7.84
N TRP A 296 -22.08 -10.93 -7.64
CA TRP A 296 -20.73 -10.74 -7.13
C TRP A 296 -20.75 -10.30 -5.68
N THR A 297 -19.84 -10.86 -4.88
CA THR A 297 -19.54 -10.34 -3.55
C THR A 297 -18.40 -9.36 -3.66
N ILE A 298 -18.61 -8.15 -3.15
CA ILE A 298 -17.62 -7.06 -3.18
C ILE A 298 -16.96 -6.90 -1.81
N ILE A 299 -15.64 -6.67 -1.83
CA ILE A 299 -14.87 -6.43 -0.61
C ILE A 299 -13.68 -5.52 -0.91
N SER A 300 -13.43 -4.53 -0.06
CA SER A 300 -12.26 -3.67 -0.18
C SER A 300 -10.98 -4.43 0.14
N THR A 301 -9.94 -4.14 -0.63
CA THR A 301 -8.63 -4.76 -0.50
C THR A 301 -7.55 -3.73 -0.20
N ASP A 302 -6.45 -4.20 0.38
CA ASP A 302 -5.27 -3.40 0.65
C ASP A 302 -4.00 -4.13 0.23
N LYS A 303 -2.90 -3.37 0.17
CA LYS A 303 -1.58 -3.90 -0.08
C LYS A 303 -0.57 -3.38 0.94
N ALA A 304 0.28 -4.26 1.44
CA ALA A 304 1.54 -3.88 2.07
C ALA A 304 2.67 -4.25 1.11
N GLU A 305 3.56 -3.31 0.83
CA GLU A 305 4.66 -3.47 -0.12
C GLU A 305 5.96 -3.06 0.57
N TYR A 306 6.94 -3.95 0.53
CA TYR A 306 8.23 -3.78 1.19
C TYR A 306 9.34 -4.04 0.20
N THR A 307 10.23 -3.06 0.03
CA THR A 307 11.29 -3.10 -0.98
C THR A 307 12.63 -2.85 -0.31
N PHE A 308 13.60 -3.73 -0.56
CA PHE A 308 14.94 -3.64 0.00
C PHE A 308 16.00 -4.15 -0.98
N TYR A 309 17.23 -3.67 -0.81
CA TYR A 309 18.38 -4.05 -1.62
C TYR A 309 19.66 -4.10 -0.76
N GLU A 310 20.46 -5.14 -0.94
CA GLU A 310 21.76 -5.32 -0.30
C GLU A 310 22.84 -4.47 -1.00
N GLY A 311 22.91 -3.18 -0.67
CA GLY A 311 23.78 -2.20 -1.33
C GLY A 311 25.27 -2.49 -1.21
N MET A 312 25.68 -3.10 -0.10
CA MET A 312 27.08 -3.43 0.21
C MET A 312 27.33 -4.95 0.25
N GLY A 313 26.41 -5.74 -0.33
CA GLY A 313 26.43 -7.21 -0.25
C GLY A 313 25.63 -7.76 0.95
N PRO A 314 25.70 -9.08 1.18
CA PRO A 314 24.93 -9.75 2.23
C PRO A 314 25.21 -9.19 3.63
N VAL A 315 24.17 -9.10 4.45
CA VAL A 315 24.24 -8.63 5.85
C VAL A 315 23.77 -9.71 6.81
N HIS A 316 24.31 -9.72 8.04
CA HIS A 316 23.90 -10.69 9.07
C HIS A 316 22.54 -10.37 9.71
N ALA A 317 22.18 -9.08 9.78
CA ALA A 317 20.93 -8.66 10.42
C ALA A 317 19.76 -8.73 9.43
N PRO A 318 18.58 -9.24 9.83
CA PRO A 318 17.40 -9.27 8.96
C PRO A 318 17.09 -7.89 8.38
N VAL A 319 16.52 -7.84 7.16
CA VAL A 319 16.22 -6.56 6.50
C VAL A 319 15.03 -5.83 7.13
N THR A 320 14.26 -6.50 7.98
CA THR A 320 13.10 -5.96 8.69
C THR A 320 13.46 -5.41 10.08
N PRO A 321 12.69 -4.46 10.64
CA PRO A 321 11.50 -3.81 10.07
C PRO A 321 11.85 -2.91 8.87
N VAL A 322 11.19 -3.12 7.74
CA VAL A 322 11.41 -2.31 6.53
C VAL A 322 10.74 -0.94 6.74
N PRO A 323 11.47 0.18 6.60
CA PRO A 323 10.89 1.51 6.71
C PRO A 323 9.99 1.80 5.50
N VAL A 324 8.84 2.42 5.75
CA VAL A 324 7.88 2.81 4.72
C VAL A 324 7.66 4.31 4.82
N VAL A 325 7.96 5.04 3.74
CA VAL A 325 7.71 6.49 3.66
C VAL A 325 6.37 6.72 3.00
N GLU A 326 5.48 7.42 3.67
CA GLU A 326 4.12 7.72 3.20
C GLU A 326 4.03 9.11 2.57
N SER A 327 4.74 10.10 3.12
CA SER A 327 4.74 11.46 2.56
C SER A 327 6.06 12.19 2.81
N LEU A 328 6.33 13.19 1.95
CA LEU A 328 7.43 14.14 2.07
C LEU A 328 6.87 15.55 2.22
N GLN A 329 7.33 16.30 3.22
CA GLN A 329 6.96 17.68 3.44
C GLN A 329 8.20 18.57 3.53
N LEU A 330 8.30 19.56 2.65
CA LEU A 330 9.40 20.53 2.67
C LEU A 330 9.08 21.65 3.67
N ASN A 331 10.00 21.86 4.60
CA ASN A 331 9.95 22.91 5.62
C ASN A 331 11.12 23.89 5.39
N GLY A 332 10.81 25.19 5.33
CA GLY A 332 11.80 26.24 5.11
C GLY A 332 12.14 26.50 3.64
N GLY A 333 13.19 27.28 3.40
CA GLY A 333 13.68 27.65 2.07
C GLY A 333 15.01 28.41 2.15
N GLY A 334 15.81 28.39 1.07
CA GLY A 334 17.14 29.00 1.05
C GLY A 334 18.21 28.14 1.75
N ASP A 335 19.06 28.76 2.56
CA ASP A 335 20.30 28.16 3.09
C ASP A 335 20.09 26.98 4.09
N VAL A 336 18.87 26.77 4.62
CA VAL A 336 18.53 25.63 5.49
C VAL A 336 17.13 25.10 5.13
N ALA A 337 17.02 24.43 3.98
CA ALA A 337 15.83 23.68 3.62
C ALA A 337 15.84 22.31 4.32
N MET A 338 14.74 21.96 4.99
CA MET A 338 14.59 20.70 5.72
C MET A 338 13.46 19.89 5.11
N LEU A 339 13.68 18.61 4.86
CA LEU A 339 12.65 17.69 4.39
C LEU A 339 12.19 16.81 5.56
N GLU A 340 10.90 16.85 5.84
CA GLU A 340 10.23 15.94 6.77
C GLU A 340 9.67 14.74 6.03
N LEU A 341 10.02 13.55 6.52
CA LEU A 341 9.52 12.28 6.05
C LEU A 341 8.57 11.73 7.11
N THR A 342 7.33 11.43 6.72
CA THR A 342 6.36 10.75 7.59
C THR A 342 6.14 9.33 7.09
N GLY A 343 6.03 8.38 8.01
CA GLY A 343 5.92 6.98 7.62
C GLY A 343 5.88 6.01 8.80
N GLN A 344 6.51 4.86 8.64
CA GLN A 344 6.53 3.78 9.63
C GLN A 344 7.90 3.11 9.69
N ASN A 345 8.22 2.52 10.83
CA ASN A 345 9.44 1.75 11.10
C ASN A 345 10.75 2.53 10.91
N PHE A 346 10.76 3.84 11.13
CA PHE A 346 12.01 4.59 11.14
C PHE A 346 12.85 4.25 12.37
N THR A 347 14.17 4.29 12.19
CA THR A 347 15.15 4.04 13.26
C THR A 347 16.29 5.06 13.15
N PRO A 348 17.03 5.33 14.23
CA PRO A 348 18.19 6.24 14.20
C PRO A 348 19.35 5.74 13.31
N ASN A 349 19.34 4.47 12.91
CA ASN A 349 20.34 3.85 12.04
C ASN A 349 20.07 4.09 10.55
N LEU A 350 18.99 4.80 10.21
CA LEU A 350 18.67 5.18 8.83
C LEU A 350 19.25 6.55 8.49
N ARG A 351 19.65 6.70 7.24
CA ARG A 351 20.03 7.97 6.61
C ARG A 351 19.19 8.19 5.36
N VAL A 352 18.75 9.43 5.15
CA VAL A 352 18.08 9.83 3.92
C VAL A 352 19.11 10.10 2.85
N TRP A 353 18.85 9.59 1.65
CA TRP A 353 19.68 9.81 0.48
C TRP A 353 18.84 10.47 -0.61
N PHE A 354 19.41 11.49 -1.24
CA PHE A 354 18.88 12.14 -2.42
C PHE A 354 19.76 11.70 -3.58
N GLY A 355 19.26 10.83 -4.46
CA GLY A 355 20.12 10.20 -5.47
C GLY A 355 21.34 9.51 -4.84
N ASP A 356 22.54 9.93 -5.19
CA ASP A 356 23.80 9.40 -4.66
C ASP A 356 24.46 10.27 -3.58
N VAL A 357 23.70 11.20 -2.99
CA VAL A 357 24.12 12.14 -1.95
C VAL A 357 23.41 11.79 -0.64
N GLU A 358 24.19 11.45 0.38
CA GLU A 358 23.72 11.26 1.75
C GLU A 358 23.37 12.63 2.38
N ALA A 359 22.22 12.71 3.03
CA ALA A 359 21.79 13.89 3.76
C ALA A 359 21.98 13.73 5.27
N GLU A 360 22.32 14.83 5.93
CA GLU A 360 22.27 14.88 7.40
C GLU A 360 20.83 14.62 7.85
N THR A 361 20.67 13.58 8.68
CA THR A 361 19.36 13.01 9.02
C THR A 361 19.15 13.03 10.52
N MET A 362 18.04 13.61 10.97
CA MET A 362 17.62 13.63 12.37
C MET A 362 16.40 12.72 12.56
N TYR A 363 16.58 11.66 13.36
CA TYR A 363 15.49 10.79 13.78
C TYR A 363 14.65 11.47 14.87
N ARG A 364 13.32 11.49 14.71
CA ARG A 364 12.39 11.98 15.76
C ARG A 364 11.71 10.80 16.46
N CYS A 365 11.03 9.96 15.68
CA CYS A 365 10.34 8.76 16.16
C CYS A 365 10.17 7.75 15.02
N ALA A 366 9.56 6.59 15.31
CA ALA A 366 9.34 5.53 14.32
C ALA A 366 8.46 5.96 13.12
N GLU A 367 7.81 7.13 13.20
CA GLU A 367 6.87 7.65 12.22
C GLU A 367 7.32 8.98 11.58
N SER A 368 8.39 9.60 12.09
CA SER A 368 8.88 10.90 11.60
C SER A 368 10.40 10.98 11.66
N MET A 369 10.99 11.45 10.56
CA MET A 369 12.41 11.82 10.48
C MET A 369 12.57 13.08 9.63
N LEU A 370 13.60 13.87 9.96
CA LEU A 370 13.99 15.06 9.21
C LEU A 370 15.31 14.82 8.51
N CYS A 371 15.54 15.51 7.41
CA CYS A 371 16.87 15.64 6.83
C CYS A 371 17.11 17.02 6.24
N VAL A 372 18.37 17.44 6.19
CA VAL A 372 18.79 18.66 5.50
C VAL A 372 18.78 18.38 4.00
N VAL A 373 18.07 19.21 3.23
CA VAL A 373 18.06 19.10 1.77
C VAL A 373 19.45 19.48 1.24
N PRO A 374 20.15 18.59 0.50
CA PRO A 374 21.45 18.91 -0.06
C PRO A 374 21.39 20.08 -1.05
N ASP A 375 22.45 20.88 -1.11
CA ASP A 375 22.57 21.93 -2.13
C ASP A 375 22.62 21.33 -3.55
N ILE A 376 22.06 22.04 -4.52
CA ILE A 376 22.00 21.55 -5.92
C ILE A 376 23.39 21.31 -6.52
N SER A 377 24.42 22.00 -6.05
CA SER A 377 25.81 21.80 -6.48
C SER A 377 26.32 20.38 -6.22
N ALA A 378 25.75 19.66 -5.24
CA ALA A 378 26.08 18.26 -4.95
C ALA A 378 25.70 17.30 -6.10
N PHE A 379 24.74 17.70 -6.95
CA PHE A 379 24.27 16.94 -8.11
C PHE A 379 24.84 17.46 -9.44
N ARG A 380 25.09 18.77 -9.53
CA ARG A 380 25.63 19.42 -10.72
C ARG A 380 26.76 20.36 -10.34
N GLU A 381 27.97 19.90 -10.56
CA GLU A 381 29.19 20.67 -10.26
C GLU A 381 29.14 22.03 -10.98
N GLY A 382 29.39 23.12 -10.23
CA GLY A 382 29.36 24.50 -10.73
C GLY A 382 27.99 25.21 -10.73
N TRP A 383 26.91 24.55 -10.32
CA TRP A 383 25.59 25.19 -10.19
C TRP A 383 25.45 25.91 -8.84
N ARG A 384 25.24 27.23 -8.86
CA ARG A 384 24.95 28.04 -7.65
C ARG A 384 23.45 28.28 -7.42
N TRP A 385 22.63 27.97 -8.40
CA TRP A 385 21.17 28.01 -8.34
C TRP A 385 20.60 27.00 -9.34
N VAL A 386 19.36 26.59 -9.12
CA VAL A 386 18.67 25.62 -9.97
C VAL A 386 18.31 26.30 -11.30
N ARG A 387 18.92 25.84 -12.42
CA ARG A 387 18.64 26.42 -13.76
C ARG A 387 17.46 25.75 -14.47
N GLN A 388 17.18 24.50 -14.14
CA GLN A 388 16.06 23.71 -14.65
C GLN A 388 15.58 22.76 -13.55
N PRO A 389 14.33 22.29 -13.57
CA PRO A 389 13.86 21.30 -12.60
C PRO A 389 14.76 20.07 -12.57
N VAL A 390 15.24 19.69 -11.38
CA VAL A 390 16.04 18.47 -11.19
C VAL A 390 15.30 17.57 -10.21
N GLN A 391 14.84 16.43 -10.70
CA GLN A 391 14.17 15.41 -9.89
C GLN A 391 15.17 14.35 -9.46
N VAL A 392 15.22 14.04 -8.16
CA VAL A 392 16.09 13.01 -7.58
C VAL A 392 15.26 12.03 -6.76
N PRO A 393 15.58 10.72 -6.80
CA PRO A 393 14.89 9.74 -5.96
C PRO A 393 15.29 9.93 -4.49
N VAL A 394 14.33 9.77 -3.58
CA VAL A 394 14.60 9.74 -2.15
C VAL A 394 14.67 8.28 -1.69
N THR A 395 15.73 7.89 -1.02
CA THR A 395 15.91 6.53 -0.48
C THR A 395 16.30 6.57 0.99
N LEU A 396 15.99 5.50 1.72
CA LEU A 396 16.47 5.32 3.09
C LEU A 396 17.55 4.26 3.08
N VAL A 397 18.68 4.53 3.72
CA VAL A 397 19.83 3.61 3.76
C VAL A 397 20.18 3.31 5.21
N ARG A 398 20.29 2.02 5.53
CA ARG A 398 20.71 1.53 6.83
C ARG A 398 22.24 1.57 6.94
N ASN A 399 22.75 1.69 8.16
CA ASN A 399 24.19 1.75 8.45
C ASN A 399 25.02 0.57 7.94
N ASP A 400 24.41 -0.60 7.73
CA ASP A 400 25.04 -1.80 7.14
C ASP A 400 24.92 -1.88 5.61
N GLY A 401 24.39 -0.84 4.96
CA GLY A 401 24.33 -0.73 3.50
C GLY A 401 23.05 -1.27 2.87
N ILE A 402 22.04 -1.68 3.65
CA ILE A 402 20.71 -1.98 3.09
C ILE A 402 20.04 -0.70 2.59
N ILE A 403 19.60 -0.72 1.33
CA ILE A 403 18.90 0.37 0.67
C ILE A 403 17.41 0.02 0.64
N TYR A 404 16.57 0.91 1.15
CA TYR A 404 15.12 0.84 1.07
C TYR A 404 14.63 1.90 0.07
N SER A 405 14.16 1.43 -1.08
CA SER A 405 13.61 2.33 -2.10
C SER A 405 12.28 2.91 -1.64
N THR A 406 12.10 4.21 -1.85
CA THR A 406 10.77 4.83 -1.80
C THR A 406 10.25 5.03 -3.23
N SER A 407 8.94 5.20 -3.38
CA SER A 407 8.33 5.65 -4.64
C SER A 407 8.39 7.17 -4.82
N LEU A 408 9.03 7.88 -3.88
CA LEU A 408 8.99 9.33 -3.78
C LEU A 408 10.25 9.94 -4.39
N THR A 409 10.07 11.12 -4.96
CA THR A 409 11.14 11.91 -5.55
C THR A 409 11.09 13.32 -4.99
N PHE A 410 12.25 13.96 -4.91
CA PHE A 410 12.37 15.36 -4.56
C PHE A 410 12.72 16.16 -5.81
N THR A 411 12.03 17.27 -6.03
CA THR A 411 12.26 18.14 -7.20
C THR A 411 12.82 19.47 -6.76
N TYR A 412 14.06 19.75 -7.16
CA TYR A 412 14.65 21.07 -7.09
C TYR A 412 14.04 21.94 -8.18
N THR A 413 13.37 23.02 -7.81
CA THR A 413 12.77 23.97 -8.76
C THR A 413 13.64 25.22 -8.89
N PRO A 414 13.73 25.82 -10.09
CA PRO A 414 14.38 27.12 -10.27
C PRO A 414 13.73 28.17 -9.37
N GLU A 415 14.50 28.79 -8.48
CA GLU A 415 14.04 30.01 -7.84
C GLU A 415 13.99 31.15 -8.87
N PRO A 416 12.97 32.03 -8.82
CA PRO A 416 12.96 33.24 -9.62
C PRO A 416 14.03 34.22 -9.11
N GLY A 417 15.26 34.06 -9.59
CA GLY A 417 16.37 34.99 -9.43
C GLY A 417 17.43 34.62 -8.39
N PRO A 418 18.65 35.19 -8.48
CA PRO A 418 19.72 34.93 -7.52
C PRO A 418 19.42 35.60 -6.18
N ARG A 419 19.23 34.82 -5.11
CA ARG A 419 19.25 35.38 -3.74
C ARG A 419 20.70 35.54 -3.27
N PRO A 420 21.05 36.64 -2.59
CA PRO A 420 22.30 36.73 -1.86
C PRO A 420 22.28 35.73 -0.69
N HIS A 421 23.31 34.87 -0.60
CA HIS A 421 23.48 33.94 0.53
C HIS A 421 23.45 34.69 1.87
N CYS A 422 22.67 34.19 2.83
CA CYS A 422 22.62 34.77 4.17
C CYS A 422 23.81 34.26 4.99
N SER A 423 24.83 35.10 5.16
CA SER A 423 26.06 34.78 5.91
C SER A 423 25.84 34.37 7.37
N ALA A 424 24.63 34.58 7.92
CA ALA A 424 24.27 34.20 9.28
C ALA A 424 23.98 32.70 9.44
N ALA A 425 23.40 32.02 8.43
CA ALA A 425 23.05 30.60 8.52
C ALA A 425 24.30 29.69 8.54
N GLY A 426 25.31 30.01 7.72
CA GLY A 426 26.59 29.28 7.71
C GLY A 426 27.41 29.42 9.00
N ALA A 427 27.21 30.50 9.76
CA ALA A 427 27.89 30.71 11.05
C ALA A 427 27.30 29.82 12.16
N ILE A 428 25.99 29.57 12.15
CA ILE A 428 25.30 28.73 13.13
C ILE A 428 25.64 27.25 12.92
N LEU A 429 25.70 26.79 11.66
CA LEU A 429 26.10 25.40 11.34
C LEU A 429 27.56 25.11 11.72
N ARG A 430 28.47 26.08 11.54
CA ARG A 430 29.87 25.95 12.02
C ARG A 430 29.96 25.95 13.54
N ALA A 431 29.16 26.75 14.25
CA ALA A 431 29.18 26.80 15.71
C ALA A 431 28.78 25.46 16.38
N ASN A 432 27.82 24.72 15.81
CA ASN A 432 27.43 23.40 16.31
C ASN A 432 28.50 22.33 16.06
N SER A 433 29.28 22.43 14.97
CA SER A 433 30.40 21.51 14.71
C SER A 433 31.58 21.71 15.67
N SER A 434 31.77 22.92 16.21
CA SER A 434 32.82 23.22 17.20
C SER A 434 32.46 22.83 18.65
N LEU A 435 31.17 22.74 18.99
CA LEU A 435 30.73 22.39 20.35
C LEU A 435 30.92 20.90 20.69
N MET A 436 31.11 20.02 19.69
CA MET A 436 31.45 18.60 19.93
C MET A 436 32.96 18.33 20.02
N ALA A 437 33.81 19.33 19.78
CA ALA A 437 35.27 19.18 19.81
C ALA A 437 35.92 19.66 21.13
N SER A 438 35.14 20.14 22.10
CA SER A 438 35.67 20.64 23.37
C SER A 438 34.83 20.16 24.55
N SER A 439 35.02 18.90 24.94
CA SER A 439 34.65 18.41 26.26
C SER A 439 35.71 17.45 26.79
N GLU A 440 36.91 17.97 27.03
CA GLU A 440 37.80 17.47 28.07
C GLU A 440 38.17 18.63 29.00
N THR A 441 38.12 18.33 30.31
CA THR A 441 38.67 19.07 31.46
C THR A 441 38.19 20.50 31.74
N ASN A 442 37.28 20.68 32.71
CA ASN A 442 37.66 21.00 34.11
C ASN A 442 36.46 21.32 35.01
N THR A 443 36.70 21.12 36.30
CA THR A 443 35.85 21.18 37.48
C THR A 443 35.49 22.59 37.96
N ASN A 444 34.41 22.63 38.77
CA ASN A 444 33.98 23.66 39.73
C ASN A 444 33.33 24.95 39.20
N SER A 445 32.04 25.15 39.53
CA SER A 445 31.59 26.18 40.48
C SER A 445 30.06 26.21 40.65
N GLU A 446 29.63 26.46 41.88
CA GLU A 446 28.25 26.73 42.31
C GLU A 446 27.64 27.98 41.66
N GLY A 447 26.31 28.02 41.58
CA GLY A 447 25.54 29.20 41.97
C GLY A 447 24.79 29.99 40.89
N SER A 448 23.48 30.12 41.14
CA SER A 448 22.61 31.28 40.84
C SER A 448 21.58 31.15 39.72
N TYR A 449 20.34 31.05 40.19
CA TYR A 449 19.08 31.30 39.50
C TYR A 449 19.00 32.69 38.86
N THR A 450 18.32 32.82 37.72
CA THR A 450 17.35 33.90 37.48
C THR A 450 16.28 33.46 36.46
N ASN A 451 15.02 33.62 36.86
CA ASN A 451 13.82 33.48 36.04
C ASN A 451 13.64 34.71 35.14
N VAL A 452 13.27 34.50 33.87
CA VAL A 452 12.45 35.47 33.13
C VAL A 452 11.40 34.71 32.32
N SER A 453 10.15 35.01 32.61
CA SER A 453 8.94 34.56 31.93
C SER A 453 8.43 35.69 31.04
N THR A 454 8.04 35.41 29.80
CA THR A 454 6.96 36.14 29.12
C THR A 454 6.26 35.28 28.05
N ASN A 455 4.93 35.32 28.18
CA ASN A 455 3.84 34.60 27.53
C ASN A 455 3.63 34.83 26.00
N PRO A 456 2.66 34.12 25.38
CA PRO A 456 2.64 33.76 23.96
C PRO A 456 1.83 34.73 23.09
N THR A 457 2.11 34.72 21.78
CA THR A 457 1.24 35.33 20.77
C THR A 457 0.80 34.30 19.75
N ASN A 458 -0.52 34.04 19.74
CA ASN A 458 -1.27 33.35 18.71
C ASN A 458 -1.04 33.97 17.33
N VAL A 459 -0.79 33.15 16.30
CA VAL A 459 -1.12 33.49 14.91
C VAL A 459 -1.77 32.27 14.24
N THR A 460 -2.92 32.56 13.67
CA THR A 460 -3.96 31.73 13.04
C THR A 460 -3.49 30.89 11.85
N SER A 461 -4.03 29.66 11.75
CA SER A 461 -3.89 28.74 10.63
C SER A 461 -4.89 29.04 9.52
N SER A 462 -4.41 29.21 8.29
CA SER A 462 -5.22 29.11 7.07
C SER A 462 -4.69 27.96 6.21
N THR A 463 -5.50 26.92 6.10
CA THR A 463 -5.35 25.76 5.21
C THR A 463 -5.35 26.18 3.74
N ALA A 464 -4.34 25.75 2.98
CA ALA A 464 -4.37 25.74 1.52
C ALA A 464 -4.29 24.29 1.02
N THR A 465 -5.31 23.95 0.26
CA THR A 465 -5.57 22.71 -0.47
C THR A 465 -4.39 22.32 -1.37
N VAL A 466 -3.95 21.06 -1.31
CA VAL A 466 -3.05 20.48 -2.31
C VAL A 466 -3.89 19.63 -3.25
N VAL A 467 -3.92 20.05 -4.52
CA VAL A 467 -4.41 19.30 -5.67
C VAL A 467 -3.24 18.47 -6.17
N SER A 468 -3.29 17.15 -6.03
CA SER A 468 -3.01 16.14 -7.07
C SER A 468 -3.35 14.75 -6.53
#